data_AF-A0A7X9I633-F1
#
_entry.id   AF-A0A7X9I633-F1
#
_cell.length_a   1.000
_cell.length_b   1.000
_cell.length_c   1.000
_cell.angle_alpha   90.00
_cell.angle_beta   90.00
_cell.angle_gamma   90.00
#
_symmetry.space_group_name_H-M   'P 1'
#
loop_
_entity.id
_entity.type
_entity.pdbx_description
1 polymer ?
#
loop_
_entity_poly.entity_id
_entity_poly.type
_entity_poly.pdbx_seq_one_letter_code
_entity_poly.pdbx_strand_id
1 'polypeptide(L)' 'VDVQNILYENGAITAANLDGGSSTTMYYQGQVINKPCDLLGERYIPTAILVI' A
#
# COMPACT_ATOMS: atom_id res chain seq x y z
N VAL A 1 -12.59 -9.17 0.25
CA VAL A 1 -13.86 -8.40 0.33
C VAL A 1 -13.66 -7.15 1.18
N ASP A 2 -12.99 -7.25 2.33
CA ASP A 2 -12.77 -6.12 3.25
C ASP A 2 -12.16 -4.88 2.58
N VAL A 3 -11.03 -5.03 1.87
CA VAL A 3 -10.38 -3.91 1.17
C VAL A 3 -11.27 -3.33 0.06
N GLN A 4 -12.04 -4.18 -0.63
CA GLN A 4 -12.99 -3.73 -1.66
C GLN A 4 -14.09 -2.87 -1.05
N ASN A 5 -14.64 -3.26 0.11
CA ASN A 5 -15.66 -2.49 0.81
C ASN A 5 -15.11 -1.14 1.27
N ILE A 6 -13.91 -1.11 1.85
CA ILE A 6 -13.23 0.14 2.25
C ILE A 6 -13.08 1.08 1.05
N LEU A 7 -12.62 0.56 -0.10
CA LEU A 7 -12.47 1.36 -1.31
C LEU A 7 -13.82 1.89 -1.82
N TYR A 8 -14.86 1.07 -1.82
CA TYR A 8 -16.20 1.46 -2.23
C TYR A 8 -16.81 2.53 -1.31
N GLU A 9 -16.66 2.38 0.01
CA GLU A 9 -17.10 3.35 1.02
C GLU A 9 -16.38 4.70 0.89
N ASN A 10 -15.13 4.69 0.41
CA ASN A 10 -14.36 5.91 0.11
C ASN A 10 -14.62 6.46 -1.31
N GLY A 11 -15.62 5.93 -2.03
CA GLY A 11 -16.05 6.45 -3.33
C GLY A 11 -15.21 6.00 -4.53
N ALA A 12 -14.38 4.97 -4.40
CA ALA A 12 -13.64 4.42 -5.54
C ALA A 12 -14.60 3.76 -6.54
N ILE A 13 -14.69 4.32 -7.75
CA ILE A 13 -15.51 3.78 -8.86
C ILE A 13 -14.79 2.61 -9.54
N THR A 14 -13.46 2.68 -9.63
CA THR A 14 -12.62 1.63 -10.20
C THR A 14 -11.37 1.51 -9.35
N ALA A 15 -11.05 0.29 -8.95
CA ALA A 15 -9.85 -0.01 -8.19
C ALA A 15 -9.31 -1.39 -8.57
N ALA A 16 -8.01 -1.57 -8.40
CA ALA A 16 -7.33 -2.84 -8.59
C ALA A 16 -6.45 -3.11 -7.38
N ASN A 17 -6.35 -4.38 -6.98
CA ASN A 17 -5.41 -4.78 -5.95
C ASN A 17 -3.98 -4.76 -6.52
N LEU A 18 -3.01 -4.39 -5.68
CA LEU A 18 -1.58 -4.41 -5.99
C LEU A 18 -0.87 -5.51 -5.18
N ASP A 19 0.46 -5.48 -5.18
CA ASP A 19 1.25 -6.37 -4.33
C ASP A 19 0.95 -6.11 -2.83
N GLY A 20 0.91 -7.19 -2.06
CA GLY A 20 0.41 -7.22 -0.69
C GLY A 20 1.42 -7.78 0.31
N GLY A 21 0.94 -8.11 1.51
CA GLY A 21 1.77 -8.73 2.54
C GLY A 21 2.98 -7.87 2.90
N SER A 22 4.17 -8.46 2.91
CA SER A 22 5.41 -7.75 3.26
C SER A 22 5.82 -6.67 2.27
N SER A 23 5.21 -6.63 1.08
CA SER A 23 5.48 -5.60 0.08
C SER A 23 4.67 -4.31 0.31
N THR A 24 3.59 -4.34 1.11
CA THR A 24 2.76 -3.15 1.33
C THR A 24 3.52 -2.12 2.18
N THR A 25 3.93 -1.03 1.53
CA THR A 25 4.66 0.08 2.14
C THR A 25 4.11 1.41 1.60
N MET A 26 3.91 2.39 2.49
CA MET A 26 3.48 3.75 2.14
C MET A 26 4.46 4.76 2.72
N TYR A 27 4.96 5.63 1.84
CA TYR A 27 5.93 6.66 2.17
C TYR A 27 5.31 8.04 2.01
N TYR A 28 5.48 8.90 3.02
CA TYR A 28 4.96 10.26 3.01
C TYR A 28 5.93 11.18 3.75
N GLN A 29 6.28 12.32 3.12
CA GLN A 29 7.18 13.34 3.69
C GLN A 29 8.50 12.79 4.26
N GLY A 30 9.18 11.89 3.52
CA GLY A 30 10.46 11.37 3.97
C GLY A 30 10.36 10.24 5.01
N GLN A 31 9.17 9.70 5.25
CA GLN A 31 8.94 8.68 6.27
C GLN A 31 8.01 7.57 5.80
N VAL A 32 8.26 6.35 6.29
CA VAL A 32 7.31 5.24 6.19
C VAL A 32 6.21 5.47 7.21
N ILE A 33 4.96 5.49 6.75
CA ILE A 33 3.81 5.81 7.61
C ILE A 33 2.92 4.61 7.94
N ASN A 34 3.17 3.46 7.32
CA ASN A 34 2.55 2.19 7.71
C ASN A 34 3.53 1.30 8.48
N LYS A 35 3.05 0.13 8.94
CA LYS A 35 3.89 -0.89 9.58
C LYS A 35 4.10 -2.06 8.61
N PRO A 36 5.23 -2.13 7.88
CA PRO A 36 5.57 -3.29 7.08
C PRO A 36 5.55 -4.57 7.94
N CYS A 37 5.07 -5.67 7.37
CA CYS A 37 4.95 -6.92 8.11
C CYS A 37 6.18 -7.84 8.02
N ASP A 38 7.25 -7.43 7.31
CA ASP A 38 8.51 -8.16 7.28
C ASP A 38 9.27 -8.01 8.62
N LEU A 39 9.99 -9.05 9.01
CA LEU A 39 10.81 -9.06 10.24
C LEU A 39 11.95 -8.04 10.17
N LEU A 40 12.45 -7.74 8.96
CA LEU A 40 13.57 -6.82 8.74
C LEU A 40 13.13 -5.39 8.39
N GLY A 41 11.81 -5.11 8.36
CA GLY A 41 11.26 -3.80 8.04
C GLY A 41 10.77 -3.68 6.59
N GLU A 42 11.17 -2.63 5.89
CA GLU A 42 10.78 -2.43 4.48
C GLU A 42 11.41 -3.48 3.56
N ARG A 43 10.63 -3.95 2.59
CA ARG A 43 11.09 -4.88 1.56
C ARG A 43 11.50 -4.12 0.30
N TYR A 44 12.64 -4.48 -0.28
CA TYR A 44 13.01 -4.01 -1.62
C TYR A 44 12.03 -4.56 -2.67
N ILE A 45 11.39 -3.66 -3.42
CA ILE A 45 10.41 -3.98 -4.46
C ILE A 45 10.84 -3.38 -5.82
N PRO A 46 10.47 -4.00 -6.94
CA PRO A 46 10.96 -3.58 -8.27
C PRO A 46 10.27 -2.33 -8.82
N THR A 47 9.04 -2.02 -8.38
CA THR A 47 8.23 -0.92 -8.89
C THR A 47 7.42 -0.28 -7.77
N ALA A 48 7.07 1.01 -7.94
CA ALA A 48 6.23 1.75 -7.01
C ALA A 48 5.31 2.71 -7.77
N ILE A 49 4.16 3.05 -7.17
CA ILE A 49 3.34 4.17 -7.60
C ILE A 49 3.88 5.43 -6.91
N LEU A 50 4.37 6.40 -7.68
CA LEU A 50 4.83 7.68 -7.17
C LEU A 50 3.81 8.77 -7.52
N VAL A 51 3.42 9.55 -6.51
CA VAL A 51 2.64 10.78 -6.68
C VAL A 51 3.61 11.95 -6.52
N ILE A 52 3.71 12.78 -7.55
CA ILE A 52 4.59 13.96 -7.61
C ILE A 52 3.84 15.26 -7.30
#